data_AF-A0A3B9Z437-F1
#
_entry.id   AF-A0A3B9Z437-F1
#
_cell.length_a   1.000
_cell.length_b   1.000
_cell.length_c   1.000
_cell.angle_alpha   90.00
_cell.angle_beta   90.00
_cell.angle_gamma   90.00
#
_symmetry.space_group_name_H-M   'P 1'
#
loop_
_entity.id
_entity.type
_entity.pdbx_description
1 polymer ?
#
loop_
_entity_poly.entity_id
_entity_poly.type
_entity_poly.pdbx_seq_one_letter_code
_entity_poly.pdbx_strand_id
1 'polypeptide(L)'
;MTGQQISRPAAEVTFSDALRSAFTNQDDPWYMRIQLASTTLVLISIGALMAETVPGVALEYASLWHGLEWVFMIGFGLEYLAYLYVARERLKHATSFWGLVDLLAILPSVFLILGVGVAGGFLRTLRVLRVLRTLKILRLAVTRLAHSTAHSGKRRNTIWIDLQIYSMAVFVALVLSASLVYEVDHLSEGWPFTDIPTSLWWAVGMLATHGSPLMSASASAPVKIIASLTMLTGVALFSILTNVIGRSLLTTLFGDDGRDDAANERNRRRRAEAAEAARQVGPKISDQVDRAISSSGLLAGPEAPPVPAHLSHGWGRWLWSAYTNIYSREYEIVSKLVTFSIFLATATIMVESLPSFVEQYGPLIEATESLVLVVFVLDYVAQIYIAPDRWGYIRSFWGIIDAIAIVPGLFPILGITQIKSIRLFRILRVLRVLKLLKAAATRARHTVAKNQDTFRTDLEIYGIALFTAAILCGTLIWFAEGDVESGSSAPNAFEGLWFAVVALTTTGAGVNAPTTLFGRVVASSTMIVGLALFGVLTSVIGRAMLKSLFGDDGGEDGDLATFDSDDDSGTQVDYGSVSKVGN
;
A
#
# COMPACT_ATOMS: atom_id res chain seq x y z
N MET A 1 -26.71 -57.31 -17.59
CA MET A 1 -26.60 -56.87 -16.18
C MET A 1 -26.04 -55.45 -16.21
N THR A 2 -26.92 -54.47 -16.31
CA THR A 2 -26.60 -53.04 -16.36
C THR A 2 -27.34 -52.41 -15.19
N GLY A 3 -26.59 -52.07 -14.14
CA GLY A 3 -27.12 -51.41 -12.96
C GLY A 3 -27.61 -50.02 -13.31
N GLN A 4 -28.92 -49.80 -13.24
CA GLN A 4 -29.54 -48.48 -13.28
C GLN A 4 -28.99 -47.63 -12.13
N GLN A 5 -28.26 -46.56 -12.47
CA GLN A 5 -28.03 -45.43 -11.58
C GLN A 5 -29.40 -44.81 -11.28
N ILE A 6 -29.90 -45.06 -10.07
CA ILE A 6 -31.04 -44.35 -9.50
C ILE A 6 -30.60 -42.90 -9.26
N SER A 7 -31.01 -42.01 -10.13
CA SER A 7 -30.99 -40.56 -9.90
C SER A 7 -31.83 -40.25 -8.66
N ARG A 8 -31.16 -39.91 -7.55
CA ARG A 8 -31.82 -39.40 -6.34
C ARG A 8 -32.53 -38.07 -6.68
N PRO A 9 -33.75 -37.82 -6.16
CA PRO A 9 -34.41 -36.52 -6.32
C PRO A 9 -33.59 -35.45 -5.60
N ALA A 10 -33.48 -34.26 -6.18
CA ALA A 10 -32.88 -33.10 -5.55
C ALA A 10 -33.61 -32.84 -4.22
N ALA A 11 -32.90 -32.96 -3.10
CA ALA A 11 -33.47 -32.64 -1.80
C ALA A 11 -33.91 -31.18 -1.78
N GLU A 12 -35.13 -30.89 -1.31
CA GLU A 12 -35.59 -29.53 -1.08
C GLU A 12 -34.61 -28.84 -0.12
N VAL A 13 -33.97 -27.76 -0.58
CA VAL A 13 -33.06 -26.97 0.24
C VAL A 13 -33.87 -26.34 1.36
N THR A 14 -33.68 -26.84 2.59
CA THR A 14 -34.38 -26.28 3.74
C THR A 14 -33.85 -24.88 4.06
N PHE A 15 -34.67 -24.03 4.67
CA PHE A 15 -34.24 -22.68 5.10
C PHE A 15 -32.99 -22.74 6.01
N SER A 16 -32.86 -23.77 6.85
CA SER A 16 -31.69 -24.02 7.67
C SER A 16 -30.43 -24.34 6.85
N ASP A 17 -30.57 -25.06 5.74
CA ASP A 17 -29.43 -25.38 4.86
C ASP A 17 -28.98 -24.14 4.09
N ALA A 18 -29.92 -23.31 3.63
CA ALA A 18 -29.63 -22.02 3.00
C ALA A 18 -28.91 -21.06 3.96
N LEU A 19 -29.40 -20.94 5.20
CA LEU A 19 -28.75 -20.14 6.26
C LEU A 19 -27.35 -20.67 6.58
N ARG A 20 -27.20 -22.00 6.70
CA ARG A 20 -25.90 -22.61 6.96
C ARG A 20 -24.93 -22.34 5.83
N SER A 21 -25.34 -22.51 4.58
CA SER A 21 -24.53 -22.15 3.41
C SER A 21 -24.12 -20.68 3.47
N ALA A 22 -25.08 -19.77 3.65
CA ALA A 22 -24.81 -18.33 3.70
C ALA A 22 -23.83 -17.91 4.80
N PHE A 23 -23.79 -18.57 5.96
CA PHE A 23 -22.90 -18.19 7.08
C PHE A 23 -21.60 -18.99 7.18
N THR A 24 -21.50 -20.17 6.54
CA THR A 24 -20.33 -21.06 6.68
C THR A 24 -19.65 -21.42 5.38
N ASN A 25 -20.37 -21.38 4.25
CA ASN A 25 -19.81 -21.71 2.95
C ASN A 25 -19.25 -20.46 2.27
N GLN A 26 -17.93 -20.44 2.10
CA GLN A 26 -17.22 -19.32 1.49
C GLN A 26 -17.58 -19.13 0.01
N ASP A 27 -17.95 -20.21 -0.69
CA ASP A 27 -18.32 -20.14 -2.11
C ASP A 27 -19.74 -19.59 -2.33
N ASP A 28 -20.52 -19.42 -1.25
CA ASP A 28 -21.87 -18.84 -1.33
C ASP A 28 -21.79 -17.30 -1.49
N PRO A 29 -22.40 -16.70 -2.52
CA PRO A 29 -22.44 -15.25 -2.68
C PRO A 29 -23.01 -14.50 -1.47
N TRP A 30 -23.91 -15.13 -0.70
CA TRP A 30 -24.47 -14.54 0.51
C TRP A 30 -23.45 -14.41 1.64
N TYR A 31 -22.46 -15.30 1.70
CA TYR A 31 -21.41 -15.24 2.70
C TYR A 31 -20.65 -13.92 2.62
N MET A 32 -20.18 -13.55 1.42
CA MET A 32 -19.45 -12.29 1.24
C MET A 32 -20.32 -11.06 1.53
N ARG A 33 -21.61 -11.11 1.18
CA ARG A 33 -22.56 -10.02 1.44
C ARG A 33 -22.80 -9.82 2.94
N ILE A 34 -22.99 -10.91 3.68
CA ILE A 34 -23.16 -10.87 5.14
C ILE A 34 -21.90 -10.31 5.80
N GLN A 35 -20.72 -10.76 5.38
CA GLN A 35 -19.47 -10.23 5.94
C GLN A 35 -19.24 -8.75 5.61
N LEU A 36 -19.57 -8.33 4.39
CA LEU A 36 -19.49 -6.93 4.00
C LEU A 36 -20.48 -6.07 4.81
N ALA A 37 -21.71 -6.54 5.00
CA ALA A 37 -22.73 -5.85 5.80
C ALA A 37 -22.30 -5.73 7.27
N SER A 38 -21.83 -6.83 7.87
CA SER A 38 -21.29 -6.86 9.24
C SER A 38 -20.11 -5.89 9.39
N THR A 39 -19.14 -5.93 8.47
CA THR A 39 -17.98 -5.03 8.49
C THR A 39 -18.41 -3.57 8.34
N THR A 40 -19.36 -3.28 7.44
CA THR A 40 -19.90 -1.93 7.26
C THR A 40 -20.58 -1.43 8.53
N LEU A 41 -21.37 -2.30 9.20
CA LEU A 41 -22.00 -1.99 10.47
C LEU A 41 -20.96 -1.70 11.57
N VAL A 42 -19.86 -2.46 11.61
CA VAL A 42 -18.74 -2.18 12.53
C VAL A 42 -18.08 -0.83 12.23
N LEU A 43 -17.83 -0.50 10.96
CA LEU A 43 -17.25 0.80 10.58
C LEU A 43 -18.15 1.97 10.99
N ILE A 44 -19.47 1.84 10.77
CA ILE A 44 -20.44 2.85 11.22
C ILE A 44 -20.45 2.94 12.75
N SER A 45 -20.35 1.81 13.45
CA SER A 45 -20.29 1.76 14.92
C SER A 45 -19.04 2.46 15.47
N ILE A 46 -17.89 2.27 14.83
CA ILE A 46 -16.64 2.95 15.19
C ILE A 46 -16.75 4.46 14.93
N GLY A 47 -17.30 4.86 13.79
CA GLY A 47 -17.53 6.27 13.48
C GLY A 47 -18.45 6.95 14.50
N ALA A 48 -19.52 6.26 14.91
CA ALA A 48 -20.41 6.72 15.98
C ALA A 48 -19.69 6.82 17.33
N LEU A 49 -18.88 5.82 17.70
CA LEU A 49 -18.07 5.84 18.90
C LEU A 49 -17.11 7.04 18.92
N MET A 50 -16.41 7.29 17.82
CA MET A 50 -15.50 8.43 17.69
C MET A 50 -16.26 9.76 17.82
N ALA A 51 -17.40 9.90 17.15
CA ALA A 51 -18.22 11.11 17.19
C ALA A 51 -18.81 11.38 18.58
N GLU A 52 -19.22 10.35 19.32
CA GLU A 52 -19.73 10.44 20.71
C GLU A 52 -18.67 11.03 21.66
N THR A 53 -17.37 10.88 21.37
CA THR A 53 -16.30 11.43 22.23
C THR A 53 -16.01 12.91 22.00
N VAL A 54 -16.50 13.49 20.90
CA VAL A 54 -16.27 14.90 20.59
C VAL A 54 -17.23 15.76 21.43
N PRO A 55 -16.76 16.63 22.35
CA PRO A 55 -17.61 17.30 23.33
C PRO A 55 -18.79 18.08 22.73
N GLY A 56 -18.57 18.78 21.61
CA GLY A 56 -19.62 19.55 20.93
C GLY A 56 -20.71 18.67 20.30
N VAL A 57 -20.33 17.52 19.77
CA VAL A 57 -21.23 16.60 19.06
C VAL A 57 -21.97 15.68 20.03
N ALA A 58 -21.31 15.29 21.12
CA ALA A 58 -21.83 14.40 22.14
C ALA A 58 -23.11 14.96 22.80
N LEU A 59 -23.09 16.26 23.14
CA LEU A 59 -24.18 16.92 23.84
C LEU A 59 -25.37 17.23 22.93
N GLU A 60 -25.12 17.63 21.69
CA GLU A 60 -26.17 18.02 20.73
C GLU A 60 -27.00 16.82 20.26
N TYR A 61 -26.38 15.65 20.09
CA TYR A 61 -27.01 14.45 19.49
C TYR A 61 -27.16 13.27 20.46
N ALA A 62 -27.24 13.51 21.77
CA ALA A 62 -27.27 12.46 22.80
C ALA A 62 -28.34 11.37 22.56
N SER A 63 -29.55 11.75 22.12
CA SER A 63 -30.64 10.81 21.82
C SER A 63 -30.34 9.91 20.61
N LEU A 64 -29.70 10.47 19.58
CA LEU A 64 -29.26 9.75 18.40
C LEU A 64 -28.17 8.74 18.74
N TRP A 65 -27.19 9.10 19.58
CA TRP A 65 -26.13 8.18 20.03
C TRP A 65 -26.71 6.99 20.78
N HIS A 66 -27.69 7.22 21.65
CA HIS A 66 -28.40 6.14 22.33
C HIS A 66 -29.16 5.24 21.34
N GLY A 67 -29.89 5.82 20.38
CA GLY A 67 -30.60 5.07 19.35
C GLY A 67 -29.67 4.20 18.48
N LEU A 68 -28.53 4.74 18.07
CA LEU A 68 -27.53 4.00 17.30
C LEU A 68 -26.94 2.83 18.08
N GLU A 69 -26.69 2.99 19.39
CA GLU A 69 -26.20 1.89 20.24
C GLU A 69 -27.19 0.70 20.27
N TRP A 70 -28.49 0.97 20.29
CA TRP A 70 -29.51 -0.07 20.17
C TRP A 70 -29.48 -0.76 18.81
N VAL A 71 -29.36 0.00 17.72
CA VAL A 71 -29.25 -0.55 16.36
C VAL A 71 -28.02 -1.46 16.24
N PHE A 72 -26.87 -1.04 16.75
CA PHE A 72 -25.65 -1.85 16.73
C PHE A 72 -25.78 -3.10 17.59
N MET A 73 -26.32 -2.98 18.80
CA MET A 73 -26.56 -4.13 19.67
C MET A 73 -27.47 -5.16 19.00
N ILE A 74 -28.59 -4.73 18.42
CA ILE A 74 -29.53 -5.63 17.74
C ILE A 74 -28.85 -6.26 16.53
N GLY A 75 -28.16 -5.48 15.70
CA GLY A 75 -27.48 -5.98 14.51
C GLY A 75 -26.42 -7.03 14.84
N PHE A 76 -25.50 -6.74 15.77
CA PHE A 76 -24.47 -7.70 16.19
C PHE A 76 -25.05 -8.88 16.97
N GLY A 77 -26.11 -8.67 17.75
CA GLY A 77 -26.80 -9.72 18.48
C GLY A 77 -27.47 -10.73 17.56
N LEU A 78 -28.19 -10.24 16.54
CA LEU A 78 -28.80 -11.09 15.52
C LEU A 78 -27.75 -11.89 14.74
N GLU A 79 -26.62 -11.25 14.40
CA GLU A 79 -25.51 -11.92 13.75
C GLU A 79 -24.91 -13.03 14.63
N TYR A 80 -24.63 -12.73 15.90
CA TYR A 80 -24.11 -13.72 16.86
C TYR A 80 -25.07 -14.91 17.04
N LEU A 81 -26.37 -14.63 17.18
CA LEU A 81 -27.39 -15.66 17.30
C LEU A 81 -27.50 -16.52 16.03
N ALA A 82 -27.39 -15.92 14.84
CA ALA A 82 -27.37 -16.65 13.59
C ALA A 82 -26.16 -17.60 13.49
N TYR A 83 -24.96 -17.12 13.85
CA TYR A 83 -23.76 -17.97 13.91
C TYR A 83 -23.91 -19.11 14.91
N LEU A 84 -24.43 -18.83 16.10
CA LEU A 84 -24.66 -19.83 17.14
C LEU A 84 -25.73 -20.86 16.73
N TYR A 85 -26.76 -20.44 15.99
CA TYR A 85 -27.80 -21.32 15.47
C TYR A 85 -27.28 -22.28 14.39
N VAL A 86 -26.46 -21.75 13.47
CA VAL A 86 -25.89 -22.52 12.35
C VAL A 86 -24.80 -23.49 12.81
N ALA A 87 -24.05 -23.14 13.86
CA ALA A 87 -22.95 -23.94 14.40
C ALA A 87 -23.41 -25.34 14.82
N ARG A 88 -22.66 -26.37 14.38
CA ARG A 88 -22.92 -27.77 14.76
C ARG A 88 -22.77 -27.99 16.28
N GLU A 89 -21.75 -27.37 16.87
CA GLU A 89 -21.44 -27.44 18.30
C GLU A 89 -21.52 -26.03 18.91
N ARG A 90 -22.69 -25.66 19.42
CA ARG A 90 -22.99 -24.29 19.88
C ARG A 90 -22.03 -23.81 20.98
N LEU A 91 -21.77 -24.66 21.98
CA LEU A 91 -20.87 -24.33 23.09
C LEU A 91 -19.43 -24.13 22.62
N LYS A 92 -18.94 -24.98 21.70
CA LYS A 92 -17.60 -24.85 21.13
C LYS A 92 -17.46 -23.60 20.27
N HIS A 93 -18.52 -23.21 19.55
CA HIS A 93 -18.53 -21.95 18.82
C HIS A 93 -18.54 -20.75 19.77
N ALA A 94 -19.37 -20.77 20.81
CA ALA A 94 -19.44 -19.69 21.80
C ALA A 94 -18.11 -19.45 22.53
N THR A 95 -17.35 -20.52 22.82
CA THR A 95 -16.01 -20.43 23.43
C THR A 95 -14.86 -20.29 22.41
N SER A 96 -15.16 -20.33 21.10
CA SER A 96 -14.16 -20.06 20.06
C SER A 96 -13.74 -18.58 20.07
N PHE A 97 -12.56 -18.28 19.57
CA PHE A 97 -12.07 -16.90 19.45
C PHE A 97 -13.08 -15.97 18.77
N TRP A 98 -13.67 -16.40 17.65
CA TRP A 98 -14.65 -15.61 16.90
C TRP A 98 -15.99 -15.45 17.62
N GLY A 99 -16.45 -16.49 18.31
CA GLY A 99 -17.66 -16.43 19.13
C GLY A 99 -17.49 -15.53 20.34
N LEU A 100 -16.29 -15.53 20.96
CA LEU A 100 -15.95 -14.64 22.06
C LEU A 100 -15.90 -13.18 21.61
N VAL A 101 -15.31 -12.90 20.44
CA VAL A 101 -15.27 -11.53 19.87
C VAL A 101 -16.68 -11.02 19.59
N ASP A 102 -17.56 -11.83 19.00
CA ASP A 102 -18.96 -11.44 18.77
C ASP A 102 -19.74 -11.23 20.08
N LEU A 103 -19.51 -12.09 21.07
CA LEU A 103 -20.11 -11.93 22.39
C LEU A 103 -19.64 -10.63 23.05
N LEU A 104 -18.33 -10.37 23.06
CA LEU A 104 -17.74 -9.16 23.61
C LEU A 104 -18.25 -7.89 22.92
N ALA A 105 -18.58 -7.94 21.63
CA ALA A 105 -19.11 -6.81 20.87
C ALA A 105 -20.50 -6.34 21.36
N ILE A 106 -21.35 -7.26 21.83
CA ILE A 106 -22.70 -6.98 22.34
C ILE A 106 -22.75 -6.81 23.86
N LEU A 107 -21.75 -7.33 24.56
CA LEU A 107 -21.63 -7.36 26.01
C LEU A 107 -21.83 -6.00 26.71
N PRO A 108 -21.25 -4.87 26.23
CA PRO A 108 -21.48 -3.55 26.82
C PRO A 108 -22.96 -3.18 26.94
N SER A 109 -23.71 -3.41 25.86
CA SER A 109 -25.10 -3.01 25.74
C SER A 109 -26.01 -3.94 26.54
N VAL A 110 -25.67 -5.23 26.60
CA VAL A 110 -26.39 -6.21 27.43
C VAL A 110 -26.27 -5.87 28.92
N PHE A 111 -25.09 -5.51 29.41
CA PHE A 111 -24.93 -5.12 30.82
C PHE A 111 -25.69 -3.85 31.19
N LEU A 112 -25.76 -2.88 30.27
CA LEU A 112 -26.57 -1.68 30.45
C LEU A 112 -28.05 -2.03 30.64
N ILE A 113 -28.58 -2.98 29.84
CA ILE A 113 -29.97 -3.43 29.93
C ILE A 113 -30.25 -4.18 31.23
N LEU A 114 -29.31 -5.00 31.68
CA LEU A 114 -29.41 -5.75 32.94
C LEU A 114 -29.32 -4.85 34.19
N GLY A 115 -29.13 -3.54 34.01
CA GLY A 115 -29.00 -2.59 35.13
C GLY A 115 -27.70 -2.77 35.92
N VAL A 116 -26.74 -3.54 35.39
CA VAL A 116 -25.44 -3.78 36.03
C VAL A 116 -24.59 -2.53 35.85
N GLY A 117 -24.46 -1.71 36.89
CA GLY A 117 -23.59 -0.53 36.90
C GLY A 117 -24.24 0.83 37.18
N VAL A 118 -25.54 0.90 37.52
CA VAL A 118 -26.20 2.19 37.82
C VAL A 118 -25.56 2.93 39.03
N ALA A 119 -24.77 2.24 39.85
CA ALA A 119 -23.99 2.83 40.93
C ALA A 119 -22.48 2.79 40.64
N GLY A 120 -21.88 3.97 40.45
CA GLY A 120 -20.44 4.23 40.65
C GLY A 120 -19.49 3.70 39.56
N GLY A 121 -19.09 4.55 38.61
CA GLY A 121 -17.91 4.37 37.75
C GLY A 121 -17.91 3.20 36.75
N PHE A 122 -18.63 2.11 37.02
CA PHE A 122 -18.65 0.87 36.25
C PHE A 122 -19.21 1.05 34.84
N LEU A 123 -20.16 1.98 34.65
CA LEU A 123 -20.64 2.36 33.32
C LEU A 123 -19.53 2.90 32.41
N ARG A 124 -18.46 3.50 32.98
CA ARG A 124 -17.29 3.92 32.20
C ARG A 124 -16.51 2.71 31.70
N THR A 125 -16.24 1.73 32.57
CA THR A 125 -15.57 0.48 32.19
C THR A 125 -16.32 -0.28 31.09
N LEU A 126 -17.65 -0.24 31.09
CA LEU A 126 -18.46 -0.85 30.03
C LEU A 126 -18.33 -0.14 28.67
N ARG A 127 -18.04 1.17 28.64
CA ARG A 127 -17.83 1.91 27.38
C ARG A 127 -16.55 1.47 26.67
N VAL A 128 -15.49 1.19 27.41
CA VAL A 128 -14.22 0.66 26.88
C VAL A 128 -14.43 -0.64 26.11
N LEU A 129 -15.34 -1.50 26.60
CA LEU A 129 -15.65 -2.78 25.95
C LEU A 129 -16.28 -2.60 24.56
N ARG A 130 -16.89 -1.44 24.23
CA ARG A 130 -17.39 -1.15 22.88
C ARG A 130 -16.28 -1.13 21.83
N VAL A 131 -15.05 -0.78 22.23
CA VAL A 131 -13.89 -0.77 21.32
C VAL A 131 -13.58 -2.17 20.81
N LEU A 132 -13.88 -3.22 21.58
CA LEU A 132 -13.65 -4.61 21.18
C LEU A 132 -14.44 -5.01 19.92
N ARG A 133 -15.50 -4.27 19.55
CA ARG A 133 -16.23 -4.43 18.28
C ARG A 133 -15.30 -4.30 17.07
N THR A 134 -14.24 -3.51 17.17
CA THR A 134 -13.23 -3.34 16.10
C THR A 134 -12.54 -4.65 15.75
N LEU A 135 -12.38 -5.59 16.70
CA LEU A 135 -11.78 -6.90 16.46
C LEU A 135 -12.61 -7.74 15.47
N LYS A 136 -13.91 -7.49 15.34
CA LYS A 136 -14.76 -8.17 14.34
C LYS A 136 -14.28 -7.95 12.91
N ILE A 137 -13.66 -6.81 12.63
CA ILE A 137 -13.10 -6.49 11.32
C ILE A 137 -12.04 -7.53 10.89
N LEU A 138 -11.29 -8.09 11.85
CA LEU A 138 -10.28 -9.12 11.58
C LEU A 138 -10.89 -10.38 10.94
N ARG A 139 -12.19 -10.64 11.15
CA ARG A 139 -12.90 -11.78 10.53
C ARG A 139 -12.85 -11.70 9.01
N LEU A 140 -13.15 -10.53 8.45
CA LEU A 140 -13.11 -10.32 6.99
C LEU A 140 -11.69 -10.50 6.43
N ALA A 141 -10.68 -10.03 7.17
CA ALA A 141 -9.28 -10.22 6.79
C ALA A 141 -8.92 -11.71 6.70
N VAL A 142 -9.31 -12.51 7.70
CA VAL A 142 -9.09 -13.96 7.72
C VAL A 142 -9.87 -14.68 6.62
N THR A 143 -11.11 -14.27 6.34
CA THR A 143 -11.86 -14.87 5.22
C THR A 143 -11.21 -14.54 3.88
N ARG A 144 -10.73 -13.31 3.66
CA ARG A 144 -10.05 -12.95 2.42
C ARG A 144 -8.75 -13.70 2.22
N LEU A 145 -8.00 -13.96 3.31
CA LEU A 145 -6.84 -14.85 3.28
C LEU A 145 -7.22 -16.26 2.82
N ALA A 146 -8.26 -16.85 3.43
CA ALA A 146 -8.72 -18.21 3.10
C ALA A 146 -9.22 -18.33 1.65
N HIS A 147 -9.94 -17.31 1.14
CA HIS A 147 -10.33 -17.27 -0.26
C HIS A 147 -9.13 -17.14 -1.21
N SER A 148 -8.13 -16.34 -0.82
CA SER A 148 -6.93 -16.12 -1.62
C SER A 148 -6.11 -17.41 -1.78
N THR A 149 -6.00 -18.24 -0.74
CA THR A 149 -5.28 -19.51 -0.82
C THR A 149 -6.05 -20.57 -1.62
N ALA A 150 -7.39 -20.61 -1.50
CA ALA A 150 -8.24 -21.58 -2.18
C ALA A 150 -8.31 -21.39 -3.71
N HIS A 151 -8.22 -20.15 -4.22
CA HIS A 151 -8.34 -19.85 -5.65
C HIS A 151 -7.00 -19.60 -6.36
N SER A 152 -5.92 -20.22 -5.85
CA SER A 152 -4.53 -20.06 -6.30
C SER A 152 -4.27 -20.30 -7.80
N GLY A 153 -5.23 -20.83 -8.57
CA GLY A 153 -5.13 -20.98 -10.03
C GLY A 153 -5.18 -19.67 -10.83
N LYS A 154 -5.52 -18.52 -10.23
CA LYS A 154 -5.60 -17.22 -10.94
C LYS A 154 -4.93 -16.10 -10.14
N ARG A 155 -3.60 -16.20 -10.04
CA ARG A 155 -2.65 -15.44 -9.19
C ARG A 155 -2.55 -13.92 -9.42
N ARG A 156 -3.43 -13.31 -10.23
CA ARG A 156 -3.31 -11.89 -10.63
C ARG A 156 -3.80 -10.88 -9.59
N ASN A 157 -4.45 -11.31 -8.49
CA ASN A 157 -5.08 -10.39 -7.52
C ASN A 157 -4.65 -10.58 -6.04
N THR A 158 -3.64 -11.40 -5.76
CA THR A 158 -3.20 -11.68 -4.38
C THR A 158 -2.60 -10.45 -3.69
N ILE A 159 -1.86 -9.60 -4.42
CA ILE A 159 -1.23 -8.38 -3.85
C ILE A 159 -2.28 -7.43 -3.26
N TRP A 160 -3.39 -7.21 -3.98
CA TRP A 160 -4.45 -6.32 -3.51
C TRP A 160 -5.14 -6.88 -2.26
N ILE A 161 -5.27 -8.21 -2.16
CA ILE A 161 -5.83 -8.87 -0.99
C ILE A 161 -4.90 -8.69 0.22
N ASP A 162 -3.61 -8.97 0.04
CA ASP A 162 -2.59 -8.81 1.08
C ASP A 162 -2.52 -7.37 1.60
N LEU A 163 -2.54 -6.38 0.69
CA LEU A 163 -2.58 -4.96 1.05
C LEU A 163 -3.87 -4.58 1.78
N GLN A 164 -5.02 -5.12 1.37
CA GLN A 164 -6.28 -4.91 2.07
C GLN A 164 -6.24 -5.48 3.49
N ILE A 165 -5.73 -6.69 3.68
CA ILE A 165 -5.57 -7.33 4.99
C ILE A 165 -4.67 -6.49 5.89
N TYR A 166 -3.53 -6.05 5.36
CA TYR A 166 -2.62 -5.16 6.07
C TYR A 166 -3.30 -3.85 6.48
N SER A 167 -3.97 -3.16 5.55
CA SER A 167 -4.68 -1.90 5.84
C SER A 167 -5.73 -2.07 6.92
N MET A 168 -6.39 -3.23 6.94
CA MET A 168 -7.40 -3.56 7.92
C MET A 168 -6.81 -3.80 9.31
N ALA A 169 -5.69 -4.53 9.38
CA ALA A 169 -4.98 -4.78 10.63
C ALA A 169 -4.42 -3.49 11.23
N VAL A 170 -3.86 -2.59 10.39
CA VAL A 170 -3.44 -1.24 10.81
C VAL A 170 -4.61 -0.44 11.34
N PHE A 171 -5.74 -0.42 10.63
CA PHE A 171 -6.93 0.32 11.08
C PHE A 171 -7.42 -0.16 12.45
N VAL A 172 -7.53 -1.47 12.65
CA VAL A 172 -7.94 -2.06 13.93
C VAL A 172 -6.96 -1.68 15.05
N ALA A 173 -5.65 -1.81 14.82
CA ALA A 173 -4.63 -1.44 15.80
C ALA A 173 -4.68 0.05 16.15
N LEU A 174 -4.84 0.95 15.17
CA LEU A 174 -4.96 2.39 15.41
C LEU A 174 -6.18 2.73 16.27
N VAL A 175 -7.36 2.23 15.91
CA VAL A 175 -8.59 2.51 16.64
C VAL A 175 -8.55 1.94 18.05
N LEU A 176 -8.04 0.71 18.21
CA LEU A 176 -7.88 0.09 19.53
C LEU A 176 -6.94 0.91 20.42
N SER A 177 -5.74 1.24 19.93
CA SER A 177 -4.76 2.01 20.70
C SER A 177 -5.27 3.40 21.07
N ALA A 178 -5.89 4.12 20.12
CA ALA A 178 -6.45 5.45 20.37
C ALA A 178 -7.59 5.43 21.38
N SER A 179 -8.48 4.44 21.30
CA SER A 179 -9.62 4.35 22.21
C SER A 179 -9.18 3.90 23.62
N LEU A 180 -8.21 2.97 23.71
CA LEU A 180 -7.68 2.52 25.00
C LEU A 180 -6.96 3.64 25.75
N VAL A 181 -6.13 4.43 25.06
CA VAL A 181 -5.41 5.54 25.70
C VAL A 181 -6.35 6.65 26.15
N TYR A 182 -7.37 6.96 25.34
CA TYR A 182 -8.41 7.92 25.69
C TYR A 182 -9.17 7.53 26.97
N GLU A 183 -9.61 6.27 27.05
CA GLU A 183 -10.38 5.78 28.20
C GLU A 183 -9.57 5.74 29.51
N VAL A 184 -8.27 5.48 29.42
CA VAL A 184 -7.39 5.40 30.59
C VAL A 184 -7.01 6.76 31.15
N ASP A 185 -6.75 7.77 30.31
CA ASP A 185 -6.02 8.97 30.76
C ASP A 185 -6.61 10.32 30.34
N HIS A 186 -7.84 10.40 29.79
CA HIS A 186 -8.49 11.68 29.45
C HIS A 186 -8.73 12.62 30.64
N LEU A 187 -8.45 12.17 31.88
CA LEU A 187 -8.63 12.95 33.11
C LEU A 187 -7.32 13.32 33.81
N SER A 188 -6.15 12.89 33.33
CA SER A 188 -4.89 13.32 33.94
C SER A 188 -4.53 14.75 33.54
N GLU A 189 -4.01 15.49 34.52
CA GLU A 189 -3.50 16.85 34.28
C GLU A 189 -2.35 16.81 33.27
N GLY A 190 -2.53 17.49 32.13
CA GLY A 190 -1.52 17.63 31.09
C GLY A 190 -1.64 16.67 29.90
N TRP A 191 -2.67 15.82 29.83
CA TRP A 191 -2.90 15.00 28.63
C TRP A 191 -3.46 15.83 27.46
N PRO A 192 -2.84 15.84 26.28
CA PRO A 192 -3.19 16.77 25.20
C PRO A 192 -4.32 16.27 24.28
N PHE A 193 -4.80 15.04 24.46
CA PHE A 193 -5.83 14.44 23.59
C PHE A 193 -7.17 14.32 24.31
N THR A 194 -8.17 15.06 23.81
CA THR A 194 -9.49 15.25 24.46
C THR A 194 -10.57 14.30 23.98
N ASP A 195 -10.31 13.54 22.92
CA ASP A 195 -11.29 12.71 22.22
C ASP A 195 -10.56 11.59 21.46
N ILE A 196 -11.30 10.59 20.97
CA ILE A 196 -10.72 9.47 20.22
C ILE A 196 -10.09 9.95 18.90
N PRO A 197 -10.74 10.81 18.08
CA PRO A 197 -10.13 11.35 16.87
C PRO A 197 -8.78 12.04 17.10
N THR A 198 -8.64 12.85 18.15
CA THR A 198 -7.35 13.48 18.49
C THR A 198 -6.34 12.45 18.99
N SER A 199 -6.78 11.41 19.71
CA SER A 199 -5.93 10.31 20.17
C SER A 199 -5.44 9.39 19.04
N LEU A 200 -6.10 9.37 17.87
CA LEU A 200 -5.62 8.63 16.68
C LEU A 200 -4.26 9.14 16.22
N TRP A 201 -4.01 10.44 16.31
CA TRP A 201 -2.70 11.02 15.97
C TRP A 201 -1.58 10.40 16.81
N TRP A 202 -1.80 10.27 18.12
CA TRP A 202 -0.88 9.58 19.02
C TRP A 202 -0.69 8.11 18.63
N ALA A 203 -1.79 7.40 18.36
CA ALA A 203 -1.74 5.99 17.98
C ALA A 203 -0.93 5.77 16.70
N VAL A 204 -1.05 6.66 15.71
CA VAL A 204 -0.24 6.61 14.48
C VAL A 204 1.24 6.77 14.79
N GLY A 205 1.63 7.76 15.61
CA GLY A 205 3.04 7.95 15.99
C GLY A 205 3.64 6.75 16.72
N MET A 206 2.87 6.12 17.60
CA MET A 206 3.31 4.92 18.34
C MET A 206 3.40 3.70 17.43
N LEU A 207 2.42 3.49 16.55
CA LEU A 207 2.39 2.35 15.63
C LEU A 207 3.49 2.49 14.55
N ALA A 208 3.80 3.72 14.13
CA ALA A 208 4.95 4.02 13.26
C ALA A 208 6.30 3.96 14.00
N THR A 209 6.33 3.59 15.28
CA THR A 209 7.54 3.55 16.14
C THR A 209 8.27 4.87 16.29
N HIS A 210 7.67 5.98 15.82
CA HIS A 210 8.20 7.33 15.92
C HIS A 210 8.24 7.80 17.38
N GLY A 211 7.33 7.30 18.21
CA GLY A 211 7.12 7.79 19.56
C GLY A 211 6.32 9.10 19.56
N SER A 212 5.89 9.54 20.74
CA SER A 212 5.12 10.77 20.89
C SER A 212 5.88 11.77 21.75
N PRO A 213 6.28 12.94 21.20
CA PRO A 213 6.84 14.04 21.99
C PRO A 213 5.90 14.53 23.10
N LEU A 214 4.60 14.25 22.92
CA LEU A 214 3.51 14.65 23.81
C LEU A 214 3.30 13.71 25.01
N MET A 215 4.06 12.60 25.12
CA MET A 215 4.05 11.83 26.37
C MET A 215 4.85 12.58 27.42
N SER A 216 4.15 13.18 28.38
CA SER A 216 4.80 13.71 29.56
C SER A 216 5.56 12.59 30.27
N ALA A 217 6.70 12.92 30.89
CA ALA A 217 7.39 11.99 31.79
C ALA A 217 6.46 11.47 32.91
N SER A 218 5.36 12.20 33.18
CA SER A 218 4.30 11.88 34.15
C SER A 218 3.22 10.91 33.66
N ALA A 219 3.30 10.38 32.42
CA ALA A 219 2.30 9.43 31.93
C ALA A 219 2.10 8.23 32.90
N SER A 220 0.84 7.86 33.10
CA SER A 220 0.45 6.78 34.01
C SER A 220 1.02 5.43 33.58
N ALA A 221 1.22 4.51 34.54
CA ALA A 221 1.75 3.17 34.24
C ALA A 221 0.91 2.40 33.20
N PRO A 222 -0.45 2.43 33.22
CA PRO A 222 -1.25 1.78 32.20
C PRO A 222 -1.04 2.37 30.79
N VAL A 223 -0.88 3.69 30.66
CA VAL A 223 -0.57 4.32 29.37
C VAL A 223 0.79 3.88 28.83
N LYS A 224 1.80 3.74 29.68
CA LYS A 224 3.13 3.21 29.29
C LYS A 224 3.05 1.76 28.79
N ILE A 225 2.16 0.95 29.36
CA ILE A 225 1.90 -0.42 28.89
C ILE A 225 1.20 -0.39 27.52
N ILE A 226 0.14 0.40 27.36
CA ILE A 226 -0.59 0.54 26.09
C ILE A 226 0.35 1.05 24.99
N ALA A 227 1.18 2.04 25.30
CA ALA A 227 2.24 2.56 24.44
C ALA A 227 3.18 1.45 23.95
N SER A 228 3.73 0.68 24.88
CA SER A 228 4.65 -0.43 24.57
C SER A 228 3.99 -1.49 23.69
N LEU A 229 2.76 -1.90 24.00
CA LEU A 229 2.01 -2.87 23.21
C LEU A 229 1.68 -2.33 21.80
N THR A 230 1.36 -1.04 21.70
CA THR A 230 1.08 -0.38 20.41
C THR A 230 2.33 -0.35 19.54
N MET A 231 3.50 -0.02 20.10
CA MET A 231 4.77 -0.05 19.37
C MET A 231 5.13 -1.46 18.90
N LEU A 232 4.97 -2.48 19.76
CA LEU A 232 5.21 -3.87 19.39
C LEU A 232 4.28 -4.33 18.26
N THR A 233 3.01 -3.94 18.32
CA THR A 233 2.04 -4.20 17.24
C THR A 233 2.47 -3.50 15.95
N GLY A 234 2.97 -2.26 16.05
CA GLY A 234 3.55 -1.53 14.93
C GLY A 234 4.71 -2.25 14.25
N VAL A 235 5.67 -2.76 15.03
CA VAL A 235 6.80 -3.56 14.51
C VAL A 235 6.31 -4.84 13.84
N ALA A 236 5.34 -5.56 14.43
CA ALA A 236 4.77 -6.77 13.83
C ALA A 236 4.05 -6.48 12.51
N LEU A 237 3.25 -5.42 12.45
CA LEU A 237 2.58 -4.97 11.23
C LEU A 237 3.60 -4.56 10.16
N PHE A 238 4.68 -3.90 10.56
CA PHE A 238 5.76 -3.54 9.66
C PHE A 238 6.39 -4.78 8.98
N SER A 239 6.61 -5.88 9.71
CA SER A 239 7.09 -7.14 9.11
C SER A 239 6.13 -7.71 8.06
N ILE A 240 4.82 -7.53 8.24
CA ILE A 240 3.83 -7.93 7.23
C ILE A 240 3.99 -7.04 5.99
N LEU A 241 4.10 -5.72 6.16
CA LEU A 241 4.24 -4.77 5.06
C LEU A 241 5.47 -5.05 4.20
N THR A 242 6.64 -5.29 4.82
CA THR A 242 7.87 -5.58 4.08
C THR A 242 7.74 -6.85 3.25
N ASN A 243 7.05 -7.86 3.76
CA ASN A 243 6.77 -9.10 3.04
C ASN A 243 5.81 -8.88 1.86
N VAL A 244 4.73 -8.13 2.06
CA VAL A 244 3.76 -7.80 0.99
C VAL A 244 4.41 -6.99 -0.12
N ILE A 245 5.16 -5.95 0.22
CA ILE A 245 5.88 -5.11 -0.75
C ILE A 245 6.95 -5.94 -1.46
N GLY A 246 7.74 -6.72 -0.71
CA GLY A 246 8.77 -7.59 -1.25
C GLY A 246 8.21 -8.57 -2.28
N ARG A 247 7.12 -9.27 -1.96
CA ARG A 247 6.43 -10.15 -2.90
C ARG A 247 5.89 -9.40 -4.11
N SER A 248 5.25 -8.24 -3.90
CA SER A 248 4.75 -7.43 -5.02
C SER A 248 5.87 -7.03 -5.98
N LEU A 249 6.99 -6.58 -5.43
CA LEU A 249 8.13 -6.09 -6.19
C LEU A 249 8.82 -7.23 -6.94
N LEU A 250 8.97 -8.39 -6.29
CA LEU A 250 9.42 -9.62 -6.94
C LEU A 250 8.50 -10.01 -8.11
N THR A 251 7.18 -10.02 -7.92
CA THR A 251 6.24 -10.39 -8.99
C THR A 251 6.18 -9.38 -10.13
N THR A 252 6.33 -8.08 -9.86
CA THR A 252 6.32 -7.04 -10.91
C THR A 252 7.63 -6.96 -11.67
N LEU A 253 8.76 -7.32 -11.04
CA LEU A 253 10.08 -7.27 -11.67
C LEU A 253 10.44 -8.57 -12.37
N PHE A 254 10.02 -9.73 -11.85
CA PHE A 254 10.33 -11.04 -12.42
C PHE A 254 9.14 -11.69 -13.15
N GLY A 255 7.97 -11.07 -13.11
CA GLY A 255 6.73 -11.66 -13.62
C GLY A 255 6.39 -12.98 -12.92
N ASP A 256 5.20 -13.52 -13.17
CA ASP A 256 5.03 -14.99 -13.16
C ASP A 256 5.79 -15.61 -14.36
N ASP A 257 6.30 -14.74 -15.25
CA ASP A 257 7.08 -15.05 -16.44
C ASP A 257 8.43 -15.70 -16.09
N GLY A 258 8.95 -15.68 -14.87
CA GLY A 258 10.15 -16.47 -14.54
C GLY A 258 10.03 -17.96 -14.91
N ARG A 259 8.81 -18.54 -14.86
CA ARG A 259 8.54 -19.90 -15.38
C ARG A 259 8.38 -19.95 -16.89
N ASP A 260 7.71 -18.95 -17.50
CA ASP A 260 7.50 -18.90 -18.94
C ASP A 260 8.77 -18.49 -19.70
N ASP A 261 9.62 -17.66 -19.14
CA ASP A 261 10.95 -17.25 -19.60
C ASP A 261 11.96 -18.36 -19.39
N ALA A 262 11.94 -19.09 -18.26
CA ALA A 262 12.76 -20.28 -18.11
C ALA A 262 12.30 -21.40 -19.06
N ALA A 263 10.99 -21.56 -19.29
CA ALA A 263 10.45 -22.50 -20.28
C ALA A 263 10.75 -22.05 -21.72
N ASN A 264 10.65 -20.75 -22.01
CA ASN A 264 10.97 -20.15 -23.32
C ASN A 264 12.47 -20.21 -23.58
N GLU A 265 13.32 -20.01 -22.58
CA GLU A 265 14.77 -20.13 -22.67
C GLU A 265 15.19 -21.58 -22.82
N ARG A 266 14.60 -22.53 -22.06
CA ARG A 266 14.78 -23.97 -22.30
C ARG A 266 14.33 -24.38 -23.71
N ASN A 267 13.20 -23.84 -24.18
CA ASN A 267 12.71 -24.08 -25.54
C ASN A 267 13.60 -23.43 -26.60
N ARG A 268 14.16 -22.24 -26.35
CA ARG A 268 15.14 -21.57 -27.21
C ARG A 268 16.44 -22.35 -27.29
N ARG A 269 16.98 -22.84 -26.16
CA ARG A 269 18.16 -23.70 -26.11
C ARG A 269 17.95 -25.01 -26.85
N ARG A 270 16.86 -25.73 -26.57
CA ARG A 270 16.50 -26.96 -27.29
C ARG A 270 16.34 -26.74 -28.80
N ARG A 271 15.79 -25.59 -29.21
CA ARG A 271 15.64 -25.23 -30.63
C ARG A 271 16.95 -24.75 -31.26
N ALA A 272 17.83 -24.09 -30.52
CA ALA A 272 19.16 -23.70 -30.95
C ALA A 272 20.06 -24.94 -31.13
N GLU A 273 20.04 -25.87 -30.17
CA GLU A 273 20.69 -27.18 -30.27
C GLU A 273 20.14 -27.98 -31.46
N ALA A 274 18.82 -27.97 -31.69
CA ALA A 274 18.23 -28.60 -32.86
C ALA A 274 18.63 -27.92 -34.19
N ALA A 275 18.75 -26.59 -34.21
CA ALA A 275 19.21 -25.83 -35.37
C ALA A 275 20.70 -26.09 -35.66
N GLU A 276 21.52 -26.20 -34.63
CA GLU A 276 22.95 -26.50 -34.72
C GLU A 276 23.18 -27.94 -35.16
N ALA A 277 22.39 -28.89 -34.65
CA ALA A 277 22.34 -30.26 -35.16
C ALA A 277 21.91 -30.31 -36.63
N ALA A 278 20.91 -29.52 -37.04
CA ALA A 278 20.46 -29.44 -38.43
C ALA A 278 21.52 -28.84 -39.38
N ARG A 279 22.37 -27.93 -38.90
CA ARG A 279 23.53 -27.41 -39.66
C ARG A 279 24.58 -28.48 -39.96
N GLN A 280 24.70 -29.51 -39.12
CA GLN A 280 25.61 -30.63 -39.35
C GLN A 280 25.12 -31.63 -40.41
N VAL A 281 23.81 -31.62 -40.75
CA VAL A 281 23.19 -32.58 -41.68
C VAL A 281 23.31 -32.15 -43.15
N GLY A 282 23.70 -30.89 -43.43
CA GLY A 282 24.12 -30.44 -44.76
C GLY A 282 23.54 -29.09 -45.21
N PRO A 283 24.12 -28.48 -46.26
CA PRO A 283 23.96 -27.05 -46.59
C PRO A 283 22.55 -26.63 -47.04
N LYS A 284 21.71 -27.57 -47.51
CA LYS A 284 20.32 -27.27 -47.90
C LYS A 284 19.38 -27.13 -46.70
N ILE A 285 19.68 -27.81 -45.59
CA ILE A 285 18.85 -27.80 -44.38
C ILE A 285 19.21 -26.58 -43.52
N SER A 286 20.49 -26.21 -43.45
CA SER A 286 20.93 -24.98 -42.78
C SER A 286 20.27 -23.72 -43.35
N ASP A 287 20.17 -23.60 -44.67
CA ASP A 287 19.56 -22.44 -45.34
C ASP A 287 18.05 -22.32 -45.12
N GLN A 288 17.36 -23.44 -44.87
CA GLN A 288 15.94 -23.43 -44.51
C GLN A 288 15.74 -23.08 -43.04
N VAL A 289 16.62 -23.59 -42.17
CA VAL A 289 16.63 -23.28 -40.73
C VAL A 289 16.95 -21.80 -40.49
N ASP A 290 17.95 -21.24 -41.18
CA ASP A 290 18.32 -19.82 -41.04
C ASP A 290 17.21 -18.88 -41.53
N ARG A 291 16.47 -19.26 -42.59
CA ARG A 291 15.27 -18.52 -43.05
C ARG A 291 14.09 -18.65 -42.08
N ALA A 292 13.91 -19.80 -41.44
CA ALA A 292 12.87 -20.00 -40.43
C ALA A 292 13.17 -19.24 -39.13
N ILE A 293 14.44 -19.17 -38.71
CA ILE A 293 14.88 -18.41 -37.54
C ILE A 293 14.75 -16.90 -37.78
N SER A 294 15.13 -16.40 -38.96
CA SER A 294 15.01 -14.98 -39.28
C SER A 294 13.55 -14.51 -39.45
N SER A 295 12.68 -15.36 -40.01
CA SER A 295 11.25 -15.04 -40.17
C SER A 295 10.42 -15.19 -38.88
N SER A 296 10.90 -15.97 -37.90
CA SER A 296 10.21 -16.17 -36.62
C SER A 296 10.52 -15.11 -35.56
N GLY A 297 11.42 -14.17 -35.84
CA GLY A 297 11.79 -13.10 -34.90
C GLY A 297 12.48 -13.60 -33.62
N LEU A 298 12.91 -14.87 -33.59
CA LEU A 298 13.37 -15.55 -32.37
C LEU A 298 14.65 -14.98 -31.76
N LEU A 299 15.45 -14.27 -32.56
CA LEU A 299 16.70 -13.60 -32.19
C LEU A 299 16.59 -12.07 -32.12
N ALA A 300 15.41 -11.51 -32.37
CA ALA A 300 15.20 -10.09 -32.15
C ALA A 300 15.29 -9.84 -30.63
N GLY A 301 16.33 -9.12 -30.19
CA GLY A 301 16.34 -8.53 -28.86
C GLY A 301 15.14 -7.60 -28.67
N PRO A 302 14.96 -6.96 -27.50
CA PRO A 302 13.90 -5.97 -27.32
C PRO A 302 14.07 -4.83 -28.33
N GLU A 303 13.42 -4.95 -29.49
CA GLU A 303 13.50 -3.98 -30.57
C GLU A 303 12.80 -2.70 -30.13
N ALA A 304 13.46 -1.57 -30.37
CA ALA A 304 12.87 -0.27 -30.11
C ALA A 304 11.53 -0.16 -30.86
N PRO A 305 10.49 0.44 -30.25
CA PRO A 305 9.18 0.54 -30.88
C PRO A 305 9.29 1.21 -32.26
N PRO A 306 8.54 0.72 -33.27
CA PRO A 306 8.66 1.18 -34.64
C PRO A 306 8.34 2.69 -34.72
N VAL A 307 9.19 3.44 -35.42
CA VAL A 307 9.05 4.89 -35.58
C VAL A 307 7.77 5.19 -36.39
N PRO A 308 6.83 6.01 -35.89
CA PRO A 308 5.65 6.40 -36.64
C PRO A 308 6.04 7.06 -37.98
N ALA A 309 5.29 6.78 -39.04
CA ALA A 309 5.61 7.27 -40.38
C ALA A 309 5.76 8.80 -40.45
N HIS A 310 4.98 9.54 -39.65
CA HIS A 310 5.05 11.01 -39.56
C HIS A 310 6.28 11.56 -38.80
N LEU A 311 7.02 10.71 -38.07
CA LEU A 311 8.24 11.04 -37.32
C LEU A 311 9.49 10.42 -37.96
N SER A 312 9.36 9.80 -39.13
CA SER A 312 10.44 8.99 -39.73
C SER A 312 11.59 9.83 -40.32
N HIS A 313 11.42 11.14 -40.52
CA HIS A 313 12.40 12.00 -41.21
C HIS A 313 12.70 13.31 -40.45
N GLY A 314 13.92 13.83 -40.62
CA GLY A 314 14.35 15.13 -40.10
C GLY A 314 14.29 15.24 -38.57
N TRP A 315 13.78 16.38 -38.08
CA TRP A 315 13.65 16.68 -36.66
C TRP A 315 12.69 15.73 -35.91
N GLY A 316 11.73 15.12 -36.61
CA GLY A 316 10.80 14.15 -36.02
C GLY A 316 11.51 12.87 -35.55
N ARG A 317 12.55 12.44 -36.28
CA ARG A 317 13.35 11.26 -35.90
C ARG A 317 14.21 11.55 -34.68
N TRP A 318 14.79 12.75 -34.62
CA TRP A 318 15.52 13.22 -33.44
C TRP A 318 14.61 13.25 -32.21
N LEU A 319 13.39 13.78 -32.35
CA LEU A 319 12.43 13.87 -31.26
C LEU A 319 11.99 12.47 -30.77
N TRP A 320 11.70 11.54 -31.69
CA TRP A 320 11.41 10.15 -31.35
C TRP A 320 12.57 9.48 -30.61
N SER A 321 13.81 9.68 -31.07
CA SER A 321 15.01 9.18 -30.39
C SER A 321 15.09 9.75 -28.97
N ALA A 322 14.91 11.07 -28.83
CA ALA A 322 15.05 11.81 -27.58
C ALA A 322 14.03 11.44 -26.49
N TYR A 323 12.88 10.87 -26.84
CA TYR A 323 11.81 10.57 -25.87
C TYR A 323 11.50 9.08 -25.75
N THR A 324 11.80 8.28 -26.76
CA THR A 324 11.40 6.87 -26.82
C THR A 324 12.59 5.91 -26.78
N ASN A 325 13.77 6.33 -27.23
CA ASN A 325 14.95 5.47 -27.25
C ASN A 325 15.89 5.76 -26.07
N ILE A 326 15.79 4.98 -24.99
CA ILE A 326 16.57 5.16 -23.76
C ILE A 326 18.08 5.07 -23.96
N TYR A 327 18.53 4.31 -24.96
CA TYR A 327 19.96 4.14 -25.27
C TYR A 327 20.52 5.26 -26.13
N SER A 328 19.67 6.15 -26.62
CA SER A 328 20.10 7.25 -27.47
C SER A 328 20.76 8.35 -26.64
N ARG A 329 21.78 8.98 -27.22
CA ARG A 329 22.43 10.15 -26.61
C ARG A 329 21.42 11.30 -26.47
N GLU A 330 20.49 11.41 -27.41
CA GLU A 330 19.45 12.44 -27.38
C GLU A 330 18.54 12.27 -26.15
N TYR A 331 18.13 11.04 -25.84
CA TYR A 331 17.32 10.75 -24.67
C TYR A 331 18.04 11.08 -23.37
N GLU A 332 19.32 10.72 -23.27
CA GLU A 332 20.11 11.03 -22.09
C GLU A 332 20.20 12.54 -21.85
N ILE A 333 20.39 13.34 -22.91
CA ILE A 333 20.44 14.81 -22.82
C ILE A 333 19.10 15.37 -22.36
N VAL A 334 18.00 15.00 -23.02
CA VAL A 334 16.66 15.49 -22.67
C VAL A 334 16.26 15.04 -21.26
N SER A 335 16.49 13.78 -20.92
CA SER A 335 16.21 13.24 -19.59
C SER A 335 16.99 13.99 -18.50
N LYS A 336 18.29 14.25 -18.71
CA LYS A 336 19.11 15.05 -17.77
C LYS A 336 18.64 16.49 -17.68
N LEU A 337 18.27 17.12 -18.79
CA LEU A 337 17.74 18.49 -18.81
C LEU A 337 16.43 18.61 -18.01
N VAL A 338 15.48 17.70 -18.25
CA VAL A 338 14.21 17.66 -17.51
C VAL A 338 14.46 17.38 -16.03
N THR A 339 15.32 16.41 -15.72
CA THR A 339 15.69 16.07 -14.33
C THR A 339 16.32 17.26 -13.61
N PHE A 340 17.30 17.93 -14.24
CA PHE A 340 17.93 19.14 -13.72
C PHE A 340 16.90 20.25 -13.48
N SER A 341 15.96 20.44 -14.41
CA SER A 341 14.88 21.42 -14.27
C SER A 341 13.96 21.12 -13.09
N ILE A 342 13.72 19.84 -12.77
CA ILE A 342 12.95 19.43 -11.58
C ILE A 342 13.71 19.76 -10.29
N PHE A 343 15.01 19.45 -10.23
CA PHE A 343 15.85 19.81 -9.08
C PHE A 343 15.92 21.33 -8.89
N LEU A 344 16.08 22.07 -9.99
CA LEU A 344 16.09 23.53 -9.98
C LEU A 344 14.76 24.09 -9.47
N ALA A 345 13.62 23.63 -10.01
CA ALA A 345 12.29 24.04 -9.51
C ALA A 345 12.09 23.73 -8.02
N THR A 346 12.57 22.58 -7.56
CA THR A 346 12.46 22.18 -6.15
C THR A 346 13.30 23.10 -5.26
N ALA A 347 14.54 23.39 -5.66
CA ALA A 347 15.40 24.35 -4.96
C ALA A 347 14.77 25.76 -4.95
N THR A 348 14.14 26.18 -6.05
CA THR A 348 13.42 27.45 -6.10
C THR A 348 12.28 27.52 -5.09
N ILE A 349 11.47 26.45 -4.95
CA ILE A 349 10.41 26.38 -3.91
C ILE A 349 11.00 26.52 -2.50
N MET A 350 12.15 25.87 -2.25
CA MET A 350 12.81 25.96 -0.96
C MET A 350 13.30 27.38 -0.65
N VAL A 351 13.93 28.04 -1.62
CA VAL A 351 14.42 29.41 -1.46
C VAL A 351 13.26 30.41 -1.35
N GLU A 352 12.17 30.23 -2.12
CA GLU A 352 10.95 31.05 -2.07
C GLU A 352 10.31 31.02 -0.67
N SER A 353 10.52 29.96 0.11
CA SER A 353 9.98 29.86 1.47
C SER A 353 10.69 30.77 2.50
N LEU A 354 11.83 31.38 2.15
CA LEU A 354 12.59 32.25 3.04
C LEU A 354 12.32 33.73 2.71
N PRO A 355 11.66 34.50 3.59
CA PRO A 355 11.29 35.89 3.31
C PRO A 355 12.49 36.78 2.92
N SER A 356 13.62 36.62 3.60
CA SER A 356 14.86 37.38 3.33
C SER A 356 15.40 37.14 1.92
N PHE A 357 15.26 35.93 1.39
CA PHE A 357 15.70 35.61 0.03
C PHE A 357 14.73 36.15 -1.02
N VAL A 358 13.43 36.13 -0.74
CA VAL A 358 12.43 36.70 -1.66
C VAL A 358 12.63 38.20 -1.80
N GLU A 359 12.89 38.92 -0.70
CA GLU A 359 13.14 40.36 -0.71
C GLU A 359 14.41 40.74 -1.53
N GLN A 360 15.47 39.92 -1.45
CA GLN A 360 16.73 40.21 -2.13
C GLN A 360 16.81 39.67 -3.57
N TYR A 361 16.24 38.49 -3.85
CA TYR A 361 16.42 37.73 -5.09
C TYR A 361 15.12 37.41 -5.83
N GLY A 362 13.99 38.01 -5.46
CA GLY A 362 12.68 37.79 -6.09
C GLY A 362 12.69 37.72 -7.62
N PRO A 363 13.27 38.72 -8.34
CA PRO A 363 13.32 38.69 -9.80
C PRO A 363 14.10 37.50 -10.38
N LEU A 364 15.17 37.06 -9.71
CA LEU A 364 15.96 35.90 -10.14
C LEU A 364 15.17 34.58 -9.93
N ILE A 365 14.42 34.50 -8.83
CA ILE A 365 13.52 33.39 -8.53
C ILE A 365 12.43 33.30 -9.62
N GLU A 366 11.78 34.41 -9.95
CA GLU A 366 10.75 34.47 -11.01
C GLU A 366 11.30 34.12 -12.40
N ALA A 367 12.49 34.62 -12.75
CA ALA A 367 13.16 34.29 -14.00
C ALA A 367 13.48 32.79 -14.10
N THR A 368 13.93 32.19 -12.99
CA THR A 368 14.22 30.77 -12.90
C THR A 368 12.94 29.93 -13.04
N GLU A 369 11.86 30.31 -12.35
CA GLU A 369 10.57 29.64 -12.50
C GLU A 369 10.04 29.69 -13.93
N SER A 370 10.17 30.84 -14.59
CA SER A 370 9.75 31.03 -15.98
C SER A 370 10.57 30.16 -16.93
N LEU A 371 11.89 30.06 -16.71
CA LEU A 371 12.77 29.19 -17.50
C LEU A 371 12.37 27.71 -17.35
N VAL A 372 12.15 27.24 -16.12
CA VAL A 372 11.75 25.84 -15.88
C VAL A 372 10.37 25.56 -16.46
N LEU A 373 9.44 26.52 -16.36
CA LEU A 373 8.11 26.40 -16.96
C LEU A 373 8.21 26.20 -18.47
N VAL A 374 9.04 26.98 -19.17
CA VAL A 374 9.26 26.83 -20.63
C VAL A 374 9.76 25.43 -20.94
N VAL A 375 10.74 24.91 -20.18
CA VAL A 375 11.25 23.54 -20.38
C VAL A 375 10.13 22.51 -20.21
N PHE A 376 9.28 22.62 -19.18
CA PHE A 376 8.19 21.67 -18.98
C PHE A 376 7.06 21.78 -20.01
N VAL A 377 6.75 22.98 -20.49
CA VAL A 377 5.80 23.18 -21.60
C VAL A 377 6.30 22.48 -22.85
N LEU A 378 7.58 22.71 -23.21
CA LEU A 378 8.20 22.06 -24.37
C LEU A 378 8.21 20.54 -24.22
N ASP A 379 8.53 20.04 -23.02
CA ASP A 379 8.52 18.61 -22.69
C ASP A 379 7.13 17.98 -22.86
N TYR A 380 6.08 18.63 -22.34
CA TYR A 380 4.73 18.10 -22.43
C TYR A 380 4.18 18.14 -23.86
N VAL A 381 4.43 19.22 -24.60
CA VAL A 381 4.04 19.34 -26.01
C VAL A 381 4.75 18.29 -26.86
N ALA A 382 6.05 18.05 -26.62
CA ALA A 382 6.80 16.99 -27.29
C ALA A 382 6.17 15.61 -27.04
N GLN A 383 5.80 15.29 -25.79
CA GLN A 383 5.20 14.00 -25.48
C GLN A 383 3.80 13.82 -26.08
N ILE A 384 2.97 14.88 -26.10
CA ILE A 384 1.67 14.84 -26.79
C ILE A 384 1.87 14.60 -28.30
N TYR A 385 2.88 15.24 -28.90
CA TYR A 385 3.15 15.12 -30.33
C TYR A 385 3.62 13.72 -30.73
N ILE A 386 4.43 13.07 -29.87
CA ILE A 386 4.98 11.72 -30.08
C ILE A 386 3.96 10.61 -29.79
N ALA A 387 3.01 10.87 -28.88
CA ALA A 387 2.03 9.88 -28.45
C ALA A 387 1.18 9.36 -29.63
N PRO A 388 1.02 8.02 -29.79
CA PRO A 388 0.18 7.44 -30.83
C PRO A 388 -1.28 7.92 -30.74
N ASP A 389 -1.80 8.02 -29.51
CA ASP A 389 -3.07 8.66 -29.19
C ASP A 389 -2.84 9.86 -28.28
N ARG A 390 -2.99 11.07 -28.85
CA ARG A 390 -2.79 12.34 -28.16
C ARG A 390 -3.76 12.51 -26.99
N TRP A 391 -5.03 12.14 -27.19
CA TRP A 391 -6.07 12.26 -26.18
C TRP A 391 -5.92 11.19 -25.10
N GLY A 392 -5.53 9.98 -25.50
CA GLY A 392 -5.15 8.91 -24.59
C GLY A 392 -4.01 9.31 -23.66
N TYR A 393 -2.97 9.97 -24.20
CA TYR A 393 -1.86 10.47 -23.40
C TYR A 393 -2.29 11.59 -22.43
N ILE A 394 -3.04 12.59 -22.89
CA ILE A 394 -3.50 13.71 -22.04
C ILE A 394 -4.32 13.19 -20.85
N ARG A 395 -5.17 12.16 -21.07
CA ARG A 395 -5.96 11.54 -20.00
C ARG A 395 -5.23 10.44 -19.22
N SER A 396 -3.99 10.11 -19.59
CA SER A 396 -3.18 9.14 -18.87
C SER A 396 -2.67 9.71 -17.54
N PHE A 397 -2.37 8.84 -16.57
CA PHE A 397 -1.80 9.24 -15.28
C PHE A 397 -0.58 10.17 -15.44
N TRP A 398 0.37 9.79 -16.31
CA TRP A 398 1.58 10.58 -16.55
C TRP A 398 1.29 11.91 -17.27
N GLY A 399 0.37 11.92 -18.24
CA GLY A 399 -0.03 13.15 -18.93
C GLY A 399 -0.75 14.15 -18.01
N ILE A 400 -1.51 13.66 -17.03
CA ILE A 400 -2.14 14.50 -15.99
C ILE A 400 -1.06 15.11 -15.09
N ILE A 401 -0.06 14.34 -14.66
CA ILE A 401 1.06 14.88 -13.85
C ILE A 401 1.81 15.97 -14.62
N ASP A 402 2.11 15.74 -15.90
CA ASP A 402 2.80 16.73 -16.72
C ASP A 402 1.96 18.00 -16.93
N ALA A 403 0.63 17.88 -17.08
CA ALA A 403 -0.27 19.02 -17.14
C ALA A 403 -0.29 19.81 -15.82
N ILE A 404 -0.47 19.13 -14.69
CA ILE A 404 -0.50 19.75 -13.35
C ILE A 404 0.83 20.45 -13.04
N ALA A 405 1.96 19.92 -13.50
CA ALA A 405 3.27 20.54 -13.36
C ALA A 405 3.36 21.92 -14.05
N ILE A 406 2.63 22.12 -15.15
CA ILE A 406 2.68 23.34 -15.97
C ILE A 406 1.64 24.36 -15.51
N VAL A 407 0.40 23.91 -15.24
CA VAL A 407 -0.78 24.76 -15.00
C VAL A 407 -0.53 25.91 -14.02
N PRO A 408 0.07 25.70 -12.82
CA PRO A 408 0.30 26.80 -11.87
C PRO A 408 1.17 27.92 -12.42
N GLY A 409 2.15 27.60 -13.27
CA GLY A 409 3.05 28.58 -13.87
C GLY A 409 2.42 29.40 -15.00
N LEU A 410 1.30 28.94 -15.56
CA LEU A 410 0.58 29.68 -16.60
C LEU A 410 -0.30 30.80 -16.02
N PHE A 411 -0.72 30.72 -14.76
CA PHE A 411 -1.65 31.71 -14.18
C PHE A 411 -1.11 33.15 -14.20
N PRO A 412 0.15 33.44 -13.82
CA PRO A 412 0.70 34.78 -13.91
C PRO A 412 0.73 35.32 -15.35
N ILE A 413 1.09 34.46 -16.31
CA ILE A 413 1.18 34.82 -17.75
C ILE A 413 -0.20 35.16 -18.33
N LEU A 414 -1.24 34.45 -17.89
CA LEU A 414 -2.62 34.67 -18.31
C LEU A 414 -3.29 35.87 -17.60
N GLY A 415 -2.58 36.60 -16.73
CA GLY A 415 -3.13 37.72 -15.97
C GLY A 415 -4.10 37.30 -14.84
N ILE A 416 -4.13 36.01 -14.49
CA ILE A 416 -4.98 35.46 -13.43
C ILE A 416 -4.19 35.56 -12.12
N THR A 417 -4.11 36.76 -11.54
CA THR A 417 -3.28 37.04 -10.34
C THR A 417 -4.08 37.43 -9.09
N GLN A 418 -5.35 37.81 -9.23
CA GLN A 418 -6.15 38.46 -8.17
C GLN A 418 -7.08 37.52 -7.37
N ILE A 419 -7.06 36.22 -7.65
CA ILE A 419 -7.95 35.25 -6.99
C ILE A 419 -7.21 34.64 -5.79
N LYS A 420 -7.77 34.77 -4.57
CA LYS A 420 -7.20 34.18 -3.34
C LYS A 420 -6.88 32.68 -3.48
N SER A 421 -7.63 31.96 -4.31
CA SER A 421 -7.43 30.54 -4.62
C SER A 421 -6.13 30.23 -5.38
N ILE A 422 -5.44 31.19 -5.99
CA ILE A 422 -4.16 30.96 -6.68
C ILE A 422 -3.08 30.47 -5.70
N ARG A 423 -3.15 30.87 -4.42
CA ARG A 423 -2.22 30.39 -3.39
C ARG A 423 -2.31 28.86 -3.21
N LEU A 424 -3.51 28.27 -3.36
CA LEU A 424 -3.68 26.82 -3.35
C LEU A 424 -3.08 26.18 -4.61
N PHE A 425 -3.25 26.78 -5.79
CA PHE A 425 -2.65 26.22 -7.01
C PHE A 425 -1.12 26.28 -7.01
N ARG A 426 -0.50 27.21 -6.29
CA ARG A 426 0.97 27.25 -6.11
C ARG A 426 1.51 25.99 -5.42
N ILE A 427 0.72 25.32 -4.58
CA ILE A 427 1.12 24.05 -3.96
C ILE A 427 1.34 22.95 -5.00
N LEU A 428 0.55 22.97 -6.09
CA LEU A 428 0.63 21.94 -7.14
C LEU A 428 1.99 21.96 -7.86
N ARG A 429 2.76 23.05 -7.74
CA ARG A 429 4.16 23.10 -8.22
C ARG A 429 5.01 22.01 -7.59
N VAL A 430 4.78 21.60 -6.34
CA VAL A 430 5.53 20.49 -5.74
C VAL A 430 5.34 19.18 -6.50
N LEU A 431 4.16 18.98 -7.11
CA LEU A 431 3.83 17.75 -7.84
C LEU A 431 4.71 17.55 -9.08
N ARG A 432 5.44 18.59 -9.54
CA ARG A 432 6.50 18.49 -10.55
C ARG A 432 7.55 17.44 -10.20
N VAL A 433 7.83 17.24 -8.90
CA VAL A 433 8.80 16.23 -8.43
C VAL A 433 8.37 14.80 -8.78
N LEU A 434 7.06 14.54 -8.94
CA LEU A 434 6.54 13.24 -9.37
C LEU A 434 6.99 12.86 -10.79
N LYS A 435 7.45 13.81 -11.62
CA LYS A 435 8.08 13.51 -12.91
C LYS A 435 9.37 12.69 -12.77
N LEU A 436 10.05 12.76 -11.62
CA LEU A 436 11.20 11.87 -11.33
C LEU A 436 10.77 10.41 -11.22
N LEU A 437 9.59 10.14 -10.64
CA LEU A 437 9.03 8.78 -10.58
C LEU A 437 8.73 8.24 -11.98
N LYS A 438 8.30 9.10 -12.92
CA LYS A 438 8.10 8.72 -14.33
C LYS A 438 9.40 8.27 -14.98
N ALA A 439 10.49 9.01 -14.76
CA ALA A 439 11.81 8.67 -15.27
C ALA A 439 12.32 7.35 -14.65
N ALA A 440 12.15 7.19 -13.34
CA ALA A 440 12.50 5.96 -12.60
C ALA A 440 11.70 4.74 -13.10
N ALA A 441 10.37 4.86 -13.23
CA ALA A 441 9.49 3.78 -13.71
C ALA A 441 9.78 3.40 -15.17
N THR A 442 10.24 4.34 -15.99
CA THR A 442 10.63 4.08 -17.38
C THR A 442 11.96 3.33 -17.42
N ARG A 443 12.95 3.70 -16.60
CA ARG A 443 14.21 2.95 -16.46
C ARG A 443 13.99 1.55 -15.91
N ALA A 444 13.17 1.40 -14.86
CA ALA A 444 12.83 0.11 -14.26
C ALA A 444 12.34 -0.91 -15.30
N ARG A 445 11.38 -0.50 -16.15
CA ARG A 445 10.82 -1.36 -17.20
C ARG A 445 11.86 -1.82 -18.23
N HIS A 446 12.84 -0.98 -18.54
CA HIS A 446 13.86 -1.31 -19.54
C HIS A 446 15.03 -2.11 -18.99
N THR A 447 15.43 -1.90 -17.73
CA THR A 447 16.46 -2.72 -17.08
C THR A 447 15.98 -4.16 -16.90
N VAL A 448 14.71 -4.34 -16.52
CA VAL A 448 14.06 -5.65 -16.45
C VAL A 448 14.10 -6.35 -17.81
N ALA A 449 13.77 -5.64 -18.89
CA ALA A 449 13.76 -6.21 -20.24
C ALA A 449 15.14 -6.70 -20.77
N LYS A 450 16.24 -6.39 -20.07
CA LYS A 450 17.61 -6.69 -20.52
C LYS A 450 18.36 -7.66 -19.60
N ASN A 451 17.73 -8.22 -18.55
CA ASN A 451 18.36 -9.16 -17.60
C ASN A 451 19.74 -8.68 -17.06
N GLN A 452 19.89 -7.36 -16.82
CA GLN A 452 21.12 -6.80 -16.26
C GLN A 452 21.08 -6.76 -14.73
N ASP A 453 22.26 -6.72 -14.09
CA ASP A 453 22.40 -6.53 -12.65
C ASP A 453 21.57 -5.35 -12.15
N THR A 454 20.43 -5.67 -11.57
CA THR A 454 19.35 -4.71 -11.30
C THR A 454 19.64 -3.89 -10.04
N PHE A 455 20.60 -4.31 -9.21
CA PHE A 455 20.85 -3.71 -7.89
C PHE A 455 21.11 -2.19 -7.95
N ARG A 456 21.98 -1.73 -8.87
CA ARG A 456 22.26 -0.29 -9.00
C ARG A 456 21.03 0.50 -9.44
N THR A 457 20.26 -0.04 -10.38
CA THR A 457 19.02 0.59 -10.86
C THR A 457 17.95 0.60 -9.78
N ASP A 458 17.79 -0.50 -9.03
CA ASP A 458 16.84 -0.61 -7.91
C ASP A 458 17.16 0.41 -6.80
N LEU A 459 18.44 0.58 -6.47
CA LEU A 459 18.89 1.57 -5.48
C LEU A 459 18.68 3.01 -5.99
N GLU A 460 18.93 3.27 -7.28
CA GLU A 460 18.64 4.57 -7.91
C GLU A 460 17.13 4.88 -7.87
N ILE A 461 16.27 3.92 -8.21
CA ILE A 461 14.80 4.06 -8.14
C ILE A 461 14.35 4.33 -6.71
N TYR A 462 14.89 3.58 -5.73
CA TYR A 462 14.61 3.80 -4.32
C TYR A 462 15.02 5.21 -3.88
N GLY A 463 16.24 5.65 -4.23
CA GLY A 463 16.72 6.99 -3.91
C GLY A 463 15.85 8.09 -4.51
N ILE A 464 15.40 7.93 -5.76
CA ILE A 464 14.46 8.84 -6.41
C ILE A 464 13.11 8.86 -5.68
N ALA A 465 12.58 7.69 -5.31
CA ALA A 465 11.31 7.58 -4.61
C ALA A 465 11.38 8.24 -3.22
N LEU A 466 12.46 8.00 -2.47
CA LEU A 466 12.72 8.60 -1.17
C LEU A 466 12.84 10.12 -1.27
N PHE A 467 13.65 10.63 -2.21
CA PHE A 467 13.80 12.07 -2.44
C PHE A 467 12.46 12.72 -2.80
N THR A 468 11.72 12.11 -3.73
CA THR A 468 10.39 12.58 -4.15
C THR A 468 9.43 12.64 -2.96
N ALA A 469 9.37 11.58 -2.15
CA ALA A 469 8.52 11.52 -0.97
C ALA A 469 8.90 12.58 0.07
N ALA A 470 10.20 12.77 0.33
CA ALA A 470 10.70 13.75 1.30
C ALA A 470 10.33 15.18 0.90
N ILE A 471 10.55 15.55 -0.36
CA ILE A 471 10.18 16.88 -0.89
C ILE A 471 8.66 17.07 -0.88
N LEU A 472 7.91 16.08 -1.35
CA LEU A 472 6.45 16.15 -1.41
C LEU A 472 5.85 16.33 -0.01
N CYS A 473 6.18 15.43 0.90
CA CYS A 473 5.68 15.45 2.28
C CYS A 473 6.15 16.71 3.02
N GLY A 474 7.41 17.11 2.82
CA GLY A 474 8.00 18.28 3.47
C GLY A 474 7.36 19.59 3.04
N THR A 475 7.05 19.73 1.75
CA THR A 475 6.35 20.91 1.25
C THR A 475 4.88 20.92 1.69
N LEU A 476 4.23 19.74 1.75
CA LEU A 476 2.84 19.62 2.22
C LEU A 476 2.71 19.99 3.70
N ILE A 477 3.64 19.55 4.57
CA ILE A 477 3.61 19.89 5.99
C ILE A 477 3.94 21.37 6.21
N TRP A 478 4.87 21.95 5.44
CA TRP A 478 5.11 23.39 5.45
C TRP A 478 3.86 24.18 5.04
N PHE A 479 3.14 23.75 4.00
CA PHE A 479 1.89 24.42 3.62
C PHE A 479 0.80 24.27 4.69
N ALA A 480 0.79 23.15 5.41
CA ALA A 480 -0.17 22.88 6.48
C ALA A 480 0.09 23.68 7.76
N GLU A 481 1.36 23.79 8.16
CA GLU A 481 1.78 24.31 9.48
C GLU A 481 2.59 25.62 9.40
N GLY A 482 2.96 26.10 8.21
CA GLY A 482 3.89 27.22 8.04
C GLY A 482 3.35 28.58 8.50
N ASP A 483 2.03 28.77 8.47
CA ASP A 483 1.37 30.01 8.90
C ASP A 483 0.97 29.98 10.41
N VAL A 484 1.40 28.97 11.18
CA VAL A 484 1.06 28.84 12.62
C VAL A 484 1.97 29.75 13.46
N GLU A 485 1.39 30.75 14.13
CA GLU A 485 2.10 31.85 14.83
C GLU A 485 3.00 31.41 16.01
N SER A 486 2.73 30.26 16.66
CA SER A 486 3.55 29.76 17.77
C SER A 486 3.69 28.25 17.73
N GLY A 487 4.93 27.75 17.66
CA GLY A 487 5.24 26.31 17.73
C GLY A 487 5.05 25.54 16.42
N SER A 488 5.12 26.21 15.26
CA SER A 488 5.03 25.55 13.94
C SER A 488 6.00 24.37 13.82
N SER A 489 5.50 23.26 13.27
CA SER A 489 6.30 22.08 12.90
C SER A 489 7.15 22.29 11.66
N ALA A 490 6.81 23.27 10.83
CA ALA A 490 7.45 23.51 9.54
C ALA A 490 7.31 24.99 9.17
N PRO A 491 8.07 25.91 9.78
CA PRO A 491 7.97 27.35 9.53
C PRO A 491 8.43 27.76 8.11
N ASN A 492 9.29 26.95 7.48
CA ASN A 492 9.73 27.13 6.10
C ASN A 492 9.87 25.77 5.41
N ALA A 493 10.10 25.75 4.10
CA ALA A 493 10.16 24.51 3.33
C ALA A 493 11.38 23.63 3.70
N PHE A 494 12.46 24.20 4.22
CA PHE A 494 13.63 23.45 4.71
C PHE A 494 13.31 22.68 5.98
N GLU A 495 12.66 23.33 6.96
CA GLU A 495 12.19 22.67 8.18
C GLU A 495 11.10 21.65 7.87
N GLY A 496 10.24 21.93 6.89
CA GLY A 496 9.30 20.95 6.36
C GLY A 496 10.00 19.72 5.77
N LEU A 497 11.08 19.91 5.00
CA LEU A 497 11.89 18.79 4.50
C LEU A 497 12.53 18.01 5.67
N TRP A 498 13.10 18.70 6.67
CA TRP A 498 13.65 18.05 7.86
C TRP A 498 12.59 17.20 8.58
N PHE A 499 11.39 17.75 8.80
CA PHE A 499 10.24 17.02 9.33
C PHE A 499 9.97 15.74 8.51
N ALA A 500 9.89 15.88 7.18
CA ALA A 500 9.59 14.76 6.31
C ALA A 500 10.68 13.69 6.34
N VAL A 501 11.96 14.07 6.39
CA VAL A 501 13.07 13.11 6.53
C VAL A 501 12.91 12.32 7.83
N VAL A 502 12.76 13.00 8.98
CA VAL A 502 12.61 12.35 10.30
C VAL A 502 11.36 11.46 10.36
N ALA A 503 10.26 11.88 9.73
CA ALA A 503 9.02 11.11 9.67
C ALA A 503 9.13 9.88 8.75
N LEU A 504 9.76 10.01 7.59
CA LEU A 504 9.98 8.92 6.63
C LEU A 504 10.94 7.86 7.17
N THR A 505 11.95 8.27 7.92
CA THR A 505 12.92 7.37 8.58
C THR A 505 12.48 6.92 9.96
N THR A 506 11.23 7.22 10.35
CA THR A 506 10.61 6.84 11.63
C THR A 506 11.46 7.18 12.87
N THR A 507 12.33 8.21 12.78
CA THR A 507 13.39 8.45 13.77
C THR A 507 12.89 9.21 15.00
N GLY A 508 11.76 9.93 14.91
CA GLY A 508 11.07 10.46 16.08
C GLY A 508 11.64 11.73 16.72
N ALA A 509 12.91 12.05 16.48
CA ALA A 509 13.62 13.01 17.29
C ALA A 509 13.61 14.44 16.72
N GLY A 510 13.31 15.41 17.59
CA GLY A 510 13.71 16.81 17.41
C GLY A 510 12.80 17.70 16.57
N VAL A 511 11.54 17.32 16.31
CA VAL A 511 10.60 18.18 15.57
C VAL A 511 9.30 18.37 16.34
N ASN A 512 8.76 19.59 16.31
CA ASN A 512 7.46 19.92 16.92
C ASN A 512 6.35 19.10 16.26
N ALA A 513 5.40 18.60 17.04
CA ALA A 513 4.26 17.86 16.52
C ALA A 513 3.26 18.80 15.82
N PRO A 514 2.70 18.41 14.66
CA PRO A 514 1.74 19.23 13.93
C PRO A 514 0.49 19.51 14.76
N THR A 515 0.08 20.77 14.74
CA THR A 515 -1.03 21.27 15.54
C THR A 515 -2.33 21.28 14.74
N THR A 516 -2.25 21.48 13.42
CA THR A 516 -3.41 21.52 12.53
C THR A 516 -3.91 20.13 12.16
N LEU A 517 -5.20 20.01 11.88
CA LEU A 517 -5.79 18.74 11.41
C LEU A 517 -5.14 18.27 10.10
N PHE A 518 -4.95 19.19 9.15
CA PHE A 518 -4.33 18.86 7.86
C PHE A 518 -2.87 18.44 8.03
N GLY A 519 -2.10 19.11 8.89
CA GLY A 519 -0.72 18.75 9.20
C GLY A 519 -0.61 17.36 9.83
N ARG A 520 -1.51 17.01 10.75
CA ARG A 520 -1.59 15.65 11.33
C ARG A 520 -1.88 14.59 10.25
N VAL A 521 -2.80 14.85 9.33
CA VAL A 521 -3.09 13.93 8.21
C VAL A 521 -1.88 13.76 7.30
N VAL A 522 -1.20 14.85 6.94
CA VAL A 522 0.01 14.82 6.11
C VAL A 522 1.11 14.03 6.82
N ALA A 523 1.35 14.29 8.10
CA ALA A 523 2.39 13.62 8.87
C ALA A 523 2.09 12.13 9.06
N SER A 524 0.84 11.75 9.37
CA SER A 524 0.41 10.35 9.44
C SER A 524 0.61 9.64 8.10
N SER A 525 0.26 10.29 6.99
CA SER A 525 0.48 9.75 5.65
C SER A 525 1.98 9.59 5.35
N THR A 526 2.79 10.56 5.77
CA THR A 526 4.26 10.54 5.61
C THR A 526 4.86 9.34 6.33
N MET A 527 4.43 9.06 7.57
CA MET A 527 4.90 7.89 8.32
C MET A 527 4.57 6.58 7.61
N ILE A 528 3.35 6.45 7.04
CA ILE A 528 2.95 5.26 6.28
C ILE A 528 3.80 5.11 5.01
N VAL A 529 4.03 6.21 4.28
CA VAL A 529 4.92 6.22 3.10
C VAL A 529 6.35 5.82 3.50
N GLY A 530 6.84 6.29 4.64
CA GLY A 530 8.14 5.90 5.21
C GLY A 530 8.26 4.40 5.43
N LEU A 531 7.26 3.79 6.09
CA LEU A 531 7.22 2.34 6.30
C LEU A 531 7.21 1.57 4.98
N ALA A 532 6.48 2.04 3.97
CA ALA A 532 6.45 1.42 2.65
C ALA A 532 7.81 1.51 1.93
N LEU A 533 8.44 2.69 1.95
CA LEU A 533 9.77 2.90 1.37
C LEU A 533 10.83 2.06 2.07
N PHE A 534 10.80 1.98 3.39
CA PHE A 534 11.73 1.11 4.12
C PHE A 534 11.53 -0.37 3.73
N GLY A 535 10.29 -0.82 3.52
CA GLY A 535 10.02 -2.16 2.98
C GLY A 535 10.65 -2.40 1.60
N VAL A 536 10.60 -1.41 0.71
CA VAL A 536 11.30 -1.45 -0.58
C VAL A 536 12.82 -1.54 -0.37
N LEU A 537 13.40 -0.71 0.50
CA LEU A 537 14.82 -0.72 0.82
C LEU A 537 15.30 -2.10 1.30
N THR A 538 14.60 -2.67 2.28
CA THR A 538 14.91 -4.00 2.82
C THR A 538 14.82 -5.08 1.74
N SER A 539 13.83 -4.99 0.83
CA SER A 539 13.71 -5.91 -0.30
C SER A 539 14.89 -5.81 -1.27
N VAL A 540 15.31 -4.59 -1.62
CA VAL A 540 16.42 -4.34 -2.55
C VAL A 540 17.76 -4.82 -1.96
N ILE A 541 18.04 -4.46 -0.71
CA ILE A 541 19.26 -4.88 0.00
C ILE A 541 19.25 -6.39 0.23
N GLY A 542 18.12 -6.95 0.66
CA GLY A 542 17.96 -8.38 0.91
C GLY A 542 18.28 -9.22 -0.32
N ARG A 543 17.78 -8.84 -1.50
CA ARG A 543 18.13 -9.49 -2.77
C ARG A 543 19.63 -9.43 -3.07
N ALA A 544 20.23 -8.25 -2.90
CA ALA A 544 21.66 -8.05 -3.16
C ALA A 544 22.54 -8.90 -2.25
N MET A 545 22.17 -8.98 -0.95
CA MET A 545 22.83 -9.83 0.01
C MET A 545 22.68 -11.32 -0.33
N LEU A 546 21.46 -11.78 -0.67
CA LEU A 546 21.22 -13.17 -1.05
C LEU A 546 22.05 -13.56 -2.29
N LYS A 547 22.04 -12.73 -3.34
CA LYS A 547 22.86 -12.93 -4.54
C LYS A 547 24.37 -12.97 -4.23
N SER A 548 24.83 -12.11 -3.33
CA SER A 548 26.24 -12.05 -2.94
C SER A 548 26.68 -13.21 -2.04
N LEU A 549 25.79 -13.74 -1.21
CA LEU A 549 26.09 -14.80 -0.24
C LEU A 549 25.97 -16.20 -0.87
N PHE A 550 24.97 -16.40 -1.73
CA PHE A 550 24.63 -17.71 -2.29
C PHE A 550 24.93 -17.84 -3.79
N GLY A 551 25.45 -16.79 -4.43
CA GLY A 551 25.69 -16.79 -5.88
C GLY A 551 24.39 -16.66 -6.69
N ASP A 552 24.55 -16.60 -8.01
CA ASP A 552 23.43 -16.51 -8.97
C ASP A 552 22.96 -17.92 -9.33
N ASP A 553 22.62 -18.73 -8.32
CA ASP A 553 21.99 -20.04 -8.56
C ASP A 553 20.55 -19.76 -9.02
N GLY A 554 20.40 -19.71 -10.33
CA GLY A 554 19.16 -19.34 -11.00
C GLY A 554 17.98 -20.21 -10.58
N GLY A 555 16.97 -19.58 -9.98
CA GLY A 555 15.59 -20.00 -10.15
C GLY A 555 15.19 -21.35 -9.56
N GLU A 556 15.84 -21.81 -8.50
CA GLU A 556 15.29 -22.88 -7.65
C GLU A 556 14.94 -22.29 -6.28
N ASP A 557 13.63 -22.14 -6.08
CA ASP A 557 12.94 -22.08 -4.80
C ASP A 557 13.42 -21.04 -3.79
N GLY A 558 12.97 -19.81 -4.03
CA GLY A 558 12.63 -18.89 -2.94
C GLY A 558 11.36 -19.35 -2.19
N ASP A 559 11.28 -20.62 -1.79
CA ASP A 559 10.44 -21.01 -0.67
C ASP A 559 11.15 -20.54 0.59
N LEU A 560 10.59 -19.46 1.16
CA LEU A 560 10.90 -19.02 2.50
C LEU A 560 10.70 -20.19 3.46
N ALA A 561 11.79 -20.89 3.78
CA ALA A 561 12.00 -21.71 4.96
C ALA A 561 10.71 -22.19 5.65
N THR A 562 9.93 -23.05 4.98
CA THR A 562 9.20 -24.08 5.70
C THR A 562 10.26 -25.09 6.12
N PHE A 563 10.55 -25.14 7.42
CA PHE A 563 11.22 -26.28 8.03
C PHE A 563 10.38 -27.52 7.70
N ASP A 564 10.73 -28.20 6.62
CA ASP A 564 10.18 -29.50 6.28
C ASP A 564 11.00 -30.53 7.05
N SER A 565 10.44 -31.00 8.15
CA SER A 565 11.04 -32.04 8.97
C SER A 565 10.63 -33.40 8.44
N ASP A 566 11.08 -33.76 7.25
CA ASP A 566 10.94 -35.13 6.73
C ASP A 566 12.32 -35.63 6.28
N ASP A 567 13.15 -35.97 7.26
CA ASP A 567 14.27 -36.90 7.09
C ASP A 567 13.68 -38.31 7.06
N ASP A 568 13.27 -38.78 5.88
CA ASP A 568 13.02 -40.21 5.63
C ASP A 568 14.21 -40.77 4.84
N SER A 569 15.36 -40.81 5.50
CA SER A 569 16.46 -41.69 5.12
C SER A 569 16.03 -43.14 5.35
N GLY A 570 15.62 -43.76 4.25
CA GLY A 570 15.15 -45.13 4.18
C GLY A 570 15.98 -46.11 5.03
N THR A 571 15.34 -46.64 6.06
CA THR A 571 15.69 -47.92 6.65
C THR A 571 14.40 -48.73 6.76
N GLN A 572 14.20 -49.63 5.80
CA GLN A 572 13.16 -50.64 5.83
C GLN A 572 13.23 -51.41 7.16
N VAL A 573 12.17 -51.29 7.99
CA VAL A 573 11.87 -52.28 9.03
C VAL A 573 10.55 -52.92 8.66
N ASP A 574 10.69 -54.14 8.14
CA ASP A 574 9.63 -55.08 7.80
C ASP A 574 8.81 -55.45 9.04
N TYR A 575 7.50 -55.17 9.00
CA TYR A 575 6.52 -55.84 9.83
C TYR A 575 5.44 -56.45 8.96
N GLY A 576 5.74 -57.66 8.51
CA GLY A 576 4.81 -58.55 7.83
C GLY A 576 3.49 -58.72 8.57
N SER A 577 2.42 -58.60 7.80
CA SER A 577 1.12 -59.16 8.10
C SER A 577 1.22 -60.68 8.26
N VAL A 578 0.73 -61.21 9.38
CA VAL A 578 0.34 -62.63 9.47
C VAL A 578 -1.08 -62.71 10.02
N SER A 579 -2.04 -62.94 9.12
CA SER A 579 -3.23 -63.71 9.47
C SER A 579 -3.00 -65.17 9.06
N LYS A 580 -3.03 -66.04 10.07
CA LYS A 580 -3.42 -67.46 10.07
C LYS A 580 -2.85 -68.46 9.03
N VAL A 581 -2.05 -69.38 9.61
CA VAL A 581 -2.17 -70.86 9.63
C VAL A 581 -1.99 -71.63 8.31
N GLY A 582 -1.09 -72.62 8.38
CA GLY A 582 -0.63 -73.42 7.25
C GLY A 582 -1.67 -74.28 6.56
N ASN A 583 -1.54 -74.37 5.24
CA ASN A 583 -1.11 -75.56 4.51
C ASN A 583 -0.71 -75.15 3.09
#